data_AF-A0A961NJS4-F1
#
_entry.id   AF-A0A961NJS4-F1
#
_cell.length_a   1.000
_cell.length_b   1.000
_cell.length_c   1.000
_cell.angle_alpha   90.00
_cell.angle_beta   90.00
_cell.angle_gamma   90.00
#
_symmetry.space_group_name_H-M   'P 1'
#
loop_
_entity.id
_entity.type
_entity.pdbx_description
1 polymer ?
#
loop_
_entity_poly.entity_id
_entity_poly.type
_entity_poly.pdbx_seq_one_letter_code
_entity_poly.pdbx_strand_id
1 'polypeptide(L)'
;AAAVGLKSTGTGDTLSDLKRPVVLESMDFAEPVISQAIEPRTHSDEEKLSAALGKLAAEDPTFRAHTDEVSGQTIVSGMGELHLEIIVDRLMREFGVGVNVGRPQVAYRETFTRRAEVEGRHVKQSGGHGQYGHVKMVFEPLDPGAGFVFENRLVGGTIQREYLHAI
;
A
#
# COMPACT_ATOMS: atom_id res chain seq x y z
N ALA A 1 23.40 31.79 11.66
CA ALA A 1 22.69 31.88 12.95
C ALA A 1 21.61 30.81 12.94
N ALA A 2 21.61 29.89 13.91
CA ALA A 2 20.55 28.89 14.04
C ALA A 2 19.51 29.42 15.04
N ALA A 3 18.25 29.51 14.62
CA ALA A 3 17.16 29.86 15.51
C ALA A 3 16.75 28.61 16.30
N VAL A 4 16.75 28.71 17.63
CA VAL A 4 16.37 27.61 18.53
C VAL A 4 14.95 27.85 19.03
N GLY A 5 14.08 26.84 18.98
CA GLY A 5 12.72 26.90 19.54
C GLY A 5 11.57 27.01 18.52
N LEU A 6 11.86 26.92 17.22
CA LEU A 6 10.84 26.81 16.19
C LEU A 6 10.26 25.39 16.17
N LYS A 7 8.96 25.25 16.47
CA LYS A 7 8.28 23.95 16.53
C LYS A 7 7.65 23.51 15.20
N SER A 8 7.40 24.46 14.31
CA SER A 8 6.62 24.27 13.08
C SER A 8 7.38 24.68 11.82
N THR A 9 8.70 24.78 11.90
CA THR A 9 9.54 25.19 10.77
C THR A 9 10.40 24.00 10.37
N GLY A 10 10.25 23.55 9.14
CA GLY A 10 11.02 22.47 8.54
C GLY A 10 12.00 22.96 7.47
N THR A 11 12.60 22.00 6.77
CA THR A 11 13.50 22.26 5.64
C THR A 11 12.72 22.84 4.46
N GLY A 12 13.07 24.05 4.03
CA GLY A 12 12.43 24.73 2.90
C GLY A 12 11.39 25.80 3.29
N ASP A 13 11.10 25.97 4.58
CA ASP A 13 10.17 27.00 5.05
C ASP A 13 10.78 28.41 5.04
N THR A 14 10.00 29.39 4.60
CA THR A 14 10.40 30.80 4.64
C THR A 14 9.98 31.44 5.97
N LEU A 15 10.95 31.89 6.76
CA LEU A 15 10.70 32.73 7.93
C LEU A 15 10.63 34.20 7.51
N SER A 16 9.51 34.86 7.80
CA SER A 16 9.32 36.29 7.53
C SER A 16 8.78 37.02 8.75
N ASP A 17 8.89 38.35 8.74
CA ASP A 17 8.32 39.21 9.78
C ASP A 17 6.78 39.16 9.73
N LEU A 18 6.13 39.16 10.89
CA LEU A 18 4.66 39.13 11.01
C LEU A 18 3.98 40.26 10.23
N LYS A 19 4.64 41.41 10.05
CA LYS A 19 4.12 42.57 9.33
C LYS A 19 4.47 42.57 7.84
N ARG A 20 5.35 41.66 7.39
CA ARG A 20 5.79 41.60 6.00
C ARG A 20 5.96 40.14 5.57
N PRO A 21 4.84 39.46 5.23
CA PRO A 21 4.90 38.11 4.72
C PRO A 21 5.64 38.11 3.37
N VAL A 22 6.72 37.35 3.32
CA VAL A 22 7.44 37.05 2.07
C VAL A 22 7.48 35.54 1.96
N VAL A 23 7.02 35.03 0.82
CA VAL A 23 7.14 33.61 0.46
C VAL A 23 8.24 33.53 -0.58
N LEU A 24 9.34 32.85 -0.25
CA LEU A 24 10.40 32.55 -1.21
C LEU A 24 10.03 31.27 -1.98
N GLU A 25 10.67 31.07 -3.12
CA GLU A 25 10.48 29.86 -3.94
C GLU A 25 10.81 28.61 -3.11
N SER A 26 9.88 27.66 -3.14
CA SER A 26 10.00 26.39 -2.44
C SER A 26 11.08 25.52 -3.07
N MET A 27 11.84 24.79 -2.25
CA MET A 27 12.76 23.78 -2.76
C MET A 27 11.97 22.59 -3.30
N ASP A 28 12.13 22.30 -4.59
CA ASP A 28 11.67 21.05 -5.19
C ASP A 28 12.66 19.93 -4.85
N PHE A 29 12.22 18.97 -4.04
CA PHE A 29 12.99 17.76 -3.78
C PHE A 29 12.75 16.73 -4.87
N ALA A 30 13.84 16.18 -5.41
CA ALA A 30 13.76 15.14 -6.43
C ALA A 30 13.08 13.87 -5.89
N GLU A 31 12.40 13.14 -6.77
CA GLU A 31 11.80 11.85 -6.39
C GLU A 31 12.89 10.81 -6.08
N PRO A 32 12.69 9.99 -5.04
CA PRO A 32 13.64 8.93 -4.71
C PRO A 32 13.69 7.89 -5.82
N VAL A 33 14.90 7.41 -6.13
CA VAL A 33 15.16 6.54 -7.30
C VAL A 33 15.16 5.06 -6.91
N ILE A 34 15.49 4.74 -5.65
CA ILE A 34 15.64 3.37 -5.16
C ILE A 34 14.67 3.14 -4.01
N SER A 35 13.96 2.00 -4.07
CA SER A 35 13.05 1.54 -3.03
C SER A 35 13.51 0.18 -2.49
N GLN A 36 13.38 0.00 -1.18
CA GLN A 36 13.78 -1.21 -0.47
C GLN A 36 12.74 -1.55 0.59
N ALA A 37 12.44 -2.84 0.76
CA ALA A 37 11.56 -3.27 1.82
C ALA A 37 12.34 -3.46 3.12
N ILE A 38 11.78 -2.96 4.21
CA ILE A 38 12.30 -3.15 5.55
C ILE A 38 11.26 -3.91 6.38
N GLU A 39 11.73 -4.93 7.08
CA GLU A 39 10.91 -5.69 8.01
C GLU A 39 11.51 -5.62 9.42
N PRO A 40 10.69 -5.36 10.46
CA PRO A 40 11.16 -5.43 11.84
C PRO A 40 11.43 -6.89 12.22
N ARG A 41 12.46 -7.13 13.03
CA ARG A 41 12.77 -8.49 13.52
C ARG A 41 11.82 -8.97 14.60
N THR A 42 11.26 -8.05 15.37
CA THR A 42 10.38 -8.36 16.50
C THR A 42 9.19 -7.41 16.52
N HIS A 43 8.08 -7.83 17.12
CA HIS A 43 6.90 -6.97 17.29
C HIS A 43 7.20 -5.72 18.14
N SER A 44 8.16 -5.80 19.07
CA SER A 44 8.61 -4.62 19.84
C SER A 44 9.41 -3.63 19.01
N ASP A 45 10.01 -4.08 17.89
CA ASP A 45 10.75 -3.22 16.99
C ASP A 45 9.84 -2.53 15.97
N GLU A 46 8.63 -3.05 15.72
CA GLU A 46 7.65 -2.46 14.81
C GLU A 46 7.20 -1.06 15.26
N GLU A 47 6.83 -0.91 16.54
CA GLU A 47 6.46 0.40 17.10
C GLU A 47 7.63 1.39 17.07
N LYS A 48 8.84 0.92 17.37
CA LYS A 48 10.05 1.75 17.34
C LYS A 48 10.44 2.14 15.92
N LEU A 49 10.25 1.23 14.94
CA LEU A 49 10.51 1.47 13.54
C LEU A 49 9.62 2.60 13.02
N SER A 50 8.31 2.54 13.29
CA SER A 50 7.38 3.60 12.89
C SER A 50 7.77 4.96 13.47
N ALA A 51 8.11 5.01 14.76
CA ALA A 51 8.55 6.24 15.41
C ALA A 51 9.89 6.77 14.87
N ALA A 52 10.83 5.88 14.53
CA ALA A 52 12.13 6.25 13.99
C ALA A 52 12.04 6.74 12.54
N LEU A 53 11.24 6.08 11.70
CA LEU A 53 10.98 6.51 10.32
C LEU A 53 10.36 7.90 10.27
N GLY A 54 9.43 8.22 11.17
CA GLY A 54 8.83 9.55 11.26
C GLY A 54 9.83 10.65 11.63
N LYS A 55 10.79 10.35 12.50
CA LYS A 55 11.86 11.31 12.85
C LYS A 55 12.84 11.50 11.69
N LEU A 56 13.22 10.42 11.02
CA LEU A 56 14.14 10.47 9.88
C LEU A 56 13.53 11.22 8.69
N ALA A 57 12.23 11.02 8.41
CA ALA A 57 11.51 11.76 7.38
C ALA A 57 11.38 13.27 7.69
N ALA A 58 11.39 13.66 8.97
CA ALA A 58 11.42 15.07 9.36
C ALA A 58 12.81 15.71 9.22
N GLU A 59 13.88 14.92 9.31
CA GLU A 59 15.26 15.38 9.10
C GLU A 59 15.61 15.48 7.61
N ASP A 60 15.21 14.49 6.80
CA ASP A 60 15.50 14.44 5.37
C ASP A 60 14.20 14.36 4.54
N PRO A 61 13.80 15.44 3.84
CA PRO A 61 12.61 15.46 2.99
C PRO A 61 12.73 14.61 1.73
N THR A 62 13.93 14.13 1.37
CA THR A 62 14.15 13.24 0.23
C THR A 62 13.90 11.77 0.57
N PHE A 63 13.83 11.44 1.87
CA PHE A 63 13.50 10.11 2.35
C PHE A 63 11.99 9.94 2.45
N ARG A 64 11.46 8.89 1.83
CA ARG A 64 10.03 8.54 1.93
C ARG A 64 9.89 7.13 2.50
N ALA A 65 8.99 6.97 3.45
CA ALA A 65 8.60 5.67 3.96
C ALA A 65 7.09 5.52 3.81
N HIS A 66 6.63 4.39 3.31
CA HIS A 66 5.22 4.04 3.24
C HIS A 66 5.03 2.56 3.49
N THR A 67 3.86 2.19 4.00
CA THR A 67 3.49 0.79 4.17
C THR A 67 2.63 0.38 2.97
N ASP A 68 2.99 -0.71 2.31
CA ASP A 68 2.19 -1.27 1.24
C ASP A 68 1.01 -2.07 1.82
N GLU A 69 -0.21 -1.70 1.44
CA GLU A 69 -1.45 -2.31 1.92
C GLU A 69 -1.61 -3.77 1.46
N VAL A 70 -0.98 -4.16 0.35
CA VAL A 70 -1.13 -5.50 -0.22
C VAL A 70 -0.14 -6.48 0.39
N SER A 71 1.14 -6.10 0.42
CA SER A 71 2.20 -6.96 0.98
C SER A 71 2.33 -6.85 2.50
N GLY A 72 1.80 -5.78 3.10
CA GLY A 72 2.00 -5.47 4.53
C GLY A 72 3.43 -5.06 4.87
N GLN A 73 4.30 -4.89 3.88
CA GLN A 73 5.71 -4.52 4.08
C GLN A 73 5.85 -3.01 4.20
N THR A 74 6.83 -2.56 4.98
CA THR A 74 7.24 -1.15 5.01
C THR A 74 8.30 -0.93 3.94
N ILE A 75 8.00 -0.07 2.97
CA ILE A 75 8.89 0.28 1.88
C ILE A 75 9.52 1.64 2.17
N VAL A 76 10.84 1.68 2.17
CA VAL A 76 11.61 2.93 2.21
C VAL A 76 12.13 3.27 0.82
N SER A 77 12.13 4.55 0.52
CA SER A 77 12.62 5.09 -0.75
C SER A 77 13.61 6.21 -0.47
N GLY A 78 14.75 6.15 -1.16
CA GLY A 78 15.82 7.13 -1.03
C GLY A 78 16.46 7.46 -2.37
N MET A 79 17.31 8.49 -2.37
CA MET A 79 18.00 8.95 -3.57
C MET A 79 19.03 7.96 -4.14
N GLY A 80 19.54 7.03 -3.32
CA GLY A 80 20.55 6.06 -3.73
C GLY A 80 20.79 4.96 -2.70
N GLU A 81 21.58 3.96 -3.09
CA GLU A 81 21.89 2.78 -2.26
C GLU A 81 22.62 3.17 -0.96
N LEU A 82 23.65 4.02 -1.08
CA LEU A 82 24.41 4.52 0.07
C LEU A 82 23.52 5.28 1.06
N HIS A 83 22.52 6.02 0.56
CA HIS A 83 21.58 6.73 1.44
C HIS A 83 20.78 5.72 2.28
N LEU A 84 20.23 4.68 1.64
CA LEU A 84 19.48 3.64 2.34
C LEU A 84 20.34 2.85 3.33
N GLU A 85 21.59 2.54 2.98
CA GLU A 85 22.53 1.87 3.89
C GLU A 85 22.81 2.70 5.16
N ILE A 86 23.05 4.01 5.00
CA ILE A 86 23.27 4.91 6.15
C ILE A 86 22.01 5.00 7.01
N ILE A 87 20.82 5.06 6.41
CA ILE A 87 19.55 5.09 7.15
C ILE A 87 19.36 3.81 7.97
N VAL A 88 19.66 2.64 7.39
CA VAL A 88 19.59 1.36 8.11
C VAL A 88 20.60 1.31 9.26
N ASP A 89 21.85 1.77 9.05
CA ASP A 89 22.85 1.83 10.13
C ASP A 89 22.42 2.80 11.25
N ARG A 90 21.84 3.97 10.91
CA ARG A 90 21.28 4.90 11.90
C ARG A 90 20.12 4.28 12.69
N LEU A 91 19.21 3.56 12.03
CA LEU A 91 18.11 2.83 12.70
C LEU A 91 18.64 1.82 13.72
N MET A 92 19.69 1.07 13.38
CA MET A 92 20.29 0.09 14.28
C MET A 92 21.10 0.74 15.41
N ARG A 93 21.84 1.82 15.14
CA ARG A 93 22.72 2.45 16.14
C ARG A 93 22.03 3.47 17.04
N GLU A 94 21.21 4.35 16.49
CA GLU A 94 20.57 5.45 17.25
C GLU A 94 19.29 4.97 17.93
N PHE A 95 18.48 4.18 17.23
CA PHE A 95 17.17 3.76 17.71
C PHE A 95 17.16 2.32 18.26
N GLY A 96 18.25 1.57 18.06
CA GLY A 96 18.36 0.19 18.52
C GLY A 96 17.34 -0.75 17.87
N VAL A 97 16.86 -0.42 16.67
CA VAL A 97 15.82 -1.18 15.96
C VAL A 97 16.49 -2.21 15.06
N GLY A 98 16.25 -3.49 15.36
CA GLY A 98 16.73 -4.58 14.50
C GLY A 98 15.85 -4.70 13.26
N VAL A 99 16.38 -4.30 12.11
CA VAL A 99 15.68 -4.40 10.83
C VAL A 99 16.32 -5.42 9.89
N ASN A 100 15.50 -6.06 9.07
CA ASN A 100 15.94 -6.87 7.95
C ASN A 100 15.64 -6.11 6.65
N VAL A 101 16.58 -6.19 5.73
CA VAL A 101 16.55 -5.45 4.47
C VAL A 101 16.30 -6.44 3.34
N GLY A 102 15.29 -6.17 2.51
CA GLY A 102 14.88 -7.03 1.41
C GLY A 102 14.47 -6.24 0.16
N ARG A 103 14.28 -6.96 -0.94
CA ARG A 103 13.68 -6.37 -2.15
C ARG A 103 12.16 -6.28 -1.96
N PRO A 104 11.52 -5.18 -2.37
CA PRO A 104 10.07 -5.06 -2.27
C PRO A 104 9.40 -6.17 -3.07
N GLN A 105 8.37 -6.79 -2.48
CA GLN A 105 7.55 -7.73 -3.19
C GLN A 105 6.64 -7.00 -4.16
N VAL A 106 6.35 -7.64 -5.30
CA VAL A 106 5.41 -7.11 -6.28
C VAL A 106 4.06 -7.80 -6.12
N ALA A 107 2.98 -7.02 -6.06
CA ALA A 107 1.63 -7.53 -6.03
C ALA A 107 1.26 -8.11 -7.40
N TYR A 108 1.25 -9.44 -7.52
CA TYR A 108 0.77 -10.10 -8.72
C TYR A 108 -0.76 -10.08 -8.76
N ARG A 109 -1.32 -9.83 -9.94
CA ARG A 109 -2.75 -9.98 -10.22
C ARG A 109 -2.93 -11.11 -11.23
N GLU A 110 -3.87 -11.99 -10.97
CA GLU A 110 -4.18 -13.10 -11.87
C GLU A 110 -5.30 -12.69 -12.84
N THR A 111 -5.16 -13.10 -14.10
CA THR A 111 -6.22 -12.96 -15.11
C THR A 111 -6.23 -14.19 -16.01
N PHE A 112 -7.41 -14.54 -16.51
CA PHE A 112 -7.56 -15.64 -17.47
C PHE A 112 -7.19 -15.14 -18.87
N THR A 113 -6.71 -16.03 -19.74
CA THR A 113 -6.38 -15.68 -21.14
C THR A 113 -7.41 -16.17 -22.14
N ARG A 114 -8.29 -17.10 -21.73
CA ARG A 114 -9.28 -17.74 -22.58
C ARG A 114 -10.63 -17.68 -21.92
N ARG A 115 -11.68 -17.63 -22.75
CA ARG A 115 -13.06 -17.81 -22.31
C ARG A 115 -13.24 -19.20 -21.69
N ALA A 116 -13.90 -19.27 -20.55
CA ALA A 116 -14.24 -20.52 -19.87
C ALA A 116 -15.72 -20.53 -19.48
N GLU A 117 -16.39 -21.66 -19.73
CA GLU A 117 -17.77 -21.89 -19.29
C GLU A 117 -17.75 -22.89 -18.14
N VAL A 118 -18.35 -22.52 -17.01
CA VAL A 118 -18.29 -23.29 -15.76
C VAL A 118 -19.68 -23.48 -15.19
N GLU A 119 -19.97 -24.71 -14.76
CA GLU A 119 -21.21 -25.08 -14.07
C GLU A 119 -20.92 -25.32 -12.58
N GLY A 120 -21.56 -24.53 -11.72
CA GLY A 120 -21.49 -24.68 -10.26
C GLY A 120 -22.81 -25.20 -9.72
N ARG A 121 -22.82 -26.43 -9.18
CA ARG A 121 -23.98 -27.04 -8.54
C ARG A 121 -23.70 -27.30 -7.06
N HIS A 122 -24.42 -26.62 -6.18
CA HIS A 122 -24.40 -26.80 -4.74
C HIS A 122 -25.72 -27.43 -4.27
N VAL A 123 -25.66 -28.66 -3.79
CA VAL A 123 -26.83 -29.36 -3.22
C VAL A 123 -26.43 -29.90 -1.86
N LYS A 124 -26.99 -29.31 -0.80
CA LYS A 124 -26.75 -29.78 0.58
C LYS A 124 -28.08 -29.90 1.33
N GLN A 125 -28.36 -31.10 1.79
CA GLN A 125 -29.55 -31.43 2.55
C GLN A 125 -29.14 -32.22 3.80
N SER A 126 -28.79 -31.51 4.87
CA SER A 126 -28.57 -32.12 6.19
C SER A 126 -29.63 -31.60 7.16
N GLY A 127 -30.68 -32.39 7.37
CA GLY A 127 -31.59 -32.28 8.53
C GLY A 127 -32.52 -31.05 8.64
N GLY A 128 -32.40 -30.03 7.79
CA GLY A 128 -33.23 -28.80 7.82
C GLY A 128 -33.61 -28.30 6.41
N HIS A 129 -33.93 -27.00 6.27
CA HIS A 129 -34.22 -26.37 4.96
C HIS A 129 -33.06 -26.65 3.98
N GLY A 130 -33.33 -27.39 2.91
CA GLY A 130 -32.32 -27.78 1.93
C GLY A 130 -31.77 -26.57 1.18
N GLN A 131 -30.45 -26.54 0.97
CA GLN A 131 -29.78 -25.54 0.13
C GLN A 131 -29.60 -26.13 -1.27
N TYR A 132 -30.16 -25.45 -2.27
CA TYR A 132 -30.00 -25.79 -3.68
C TYR A 132 -29.56 -24.54 -4.45
N GLY A 133 -28.42 -24.62 -5.11
CA GLY A 133 -27.93 -23.60 -6.03
C GLY A 133 -27.35 -24.27 -7.26
N HIS A 134 -27.75 -23.82 -8.43
CA HIS A 134 -27.16 -24.24 -9.69
C HIS A 134 -26.99 -23.01 -10.58
N VAL A 135 -25.74 -22.68 -10.89
CA VAL A 135 -25.39 -21.52 -11.72
C VAL A 135 -24.47 -21.97 -12.85
N LYS A 136 -24.72 -21.46 -14.05
CA LYS A 136 -23.81 -21.54 -15.19
C LYS A 136 -23.25 -20.16 -15.45
N MET A 137 -21.93 -20.03 -15.40
CA MET A 137 -21.24 -18.76 -15.64
C MET A 137 -20.31 -18.91 -16.84
N VAL A 138 -20.20 -17.83 -17.59
CA VAL A 138 -19.23 -17.68 -18.67
C VAL A 138 -18.25 -16.60 -18.25
N PHE A 139 -16.98 -16.96 -18.12
CA PHE A 139 -15.91 -16.04 -17.82
C PHE A 139 -15.21 -15.67 -19.12
N GLU A 140 -15.12 -14.37 -19.41
CA GLU A 140 -14.40 -13.83 -20.56
C GLU A 140 -13.29 -12.89 -20.05
N PRO A 141 -12.08 -12.94 -20.61
CA PRO A 141 -11.01 -12.03 -20.23
C PRO A 141 -11.33 -10.62 -20.74
N LEU A 142 -11.16 -9.63 -19.85
CA LEU A 142 -11.30 -8.21 -20.19
C LEU A 142 -9.92 -7.58 -20.41
N ASP A 143 -9.91 -6.42 -21.05
CA ASP A 143 -8.69 -5.63 -21.24
C ASP A 143 -8.03 -5.30 -19.88
N PRO A 144 -6.69 -5.26 -19.82
CA PRO A 144 -5.96 -4.89 -18.60
C PRO A 144 -6.42 -3.53 -18.08
N GLY A 145 -6.97 -3.52 -16.86
CA GLY A 145 -7.47 -2.30 -16.21
C GLY A 145 -8.98 -2.06 -16.34
N ALA A 146 -9.72 -2.90 -17.08
CA ALA A 146 -11.18 -2.82 -17.17
C ALA A 146 -11.90 -3.23 -15.87
N GLY A 147 -11.19 -3.84 -14.92
CA GLY A 147 -11.73 -4.23 -13.61
C GLY A 147 -12.59 -5.48 -13.68
N PHE A 148 -13.69 -5.49 -12.91
CA PHE A 148 -14.65 -6.58 -12.85
C PHE A 148 -15.99 -6.13 -13.43
N VAL A 149 -16.49 -6.85 -14.43
CA VAL A 149 -17.80 -6.61 -15.04
C VAL A 149 -18.66 -7.86 -14.89
N PHE A 150 -19.84 -7.68 -14.32
CA PHE A 150 -20.83 -8.75 -14.18
C PHE A 150 -22.01 -8.48 -15.11
N GLU A 151 -22.15 -9.32 -16.14
CA GLU A 151 -23.30 -9.29 -17.05
C GLU A 151 -24.32 -10.37 -16.69
N ASN A 152 -25.53 -9.95 -16.36
CA ASN A 152 -26.64 -10.86 -16.11
C ASN A 152 -27.37 -11.19 -17.43
N ARG A 153 -27.23 -12.43 -17.91
CA ARG A 153 -27.94 -12.97 -19.09
C ARG A 153 -29.08 -13.93 -18.74
N LEU A 154 -29.68 -13.83 -17.55
CA LEU A 154 -30.76 -14.71 -17.13
C LEU A 154 -32.03 -14.48 -17.98
N VAL A 155 -32.54 -15.57 -18.56
CA VAL A 155 -33.77 -15.59 -19.33
C VAL A 155 -34.87 -16.26 -18.49
N GLY A 156 -36.02 -15.61 -18.32
CA GLY A 156 -37.21 -16.25 -17.73
C GLY A 156 -37.24 -16.38 -16.20
N GLY A 157 -36.36 -15.69 -15.45
CA GLY A 157 -36.46 -15.64 -13.98
C GLY A 157 -36.10 -16.93 -13.25
N THR A 158 -35.25 -17.78 -13.85
CA THR A 158 -34.79 -19.05 -13.27
C THR A 158 -34.07 -18.88 -11.91
N ILE A 159 -33.50 -17.69 -11.67
CA ILE A 159 -32.94 -17.28 -10.38
C ILE A 159 -33.66 -15.98 -9.96
N GLN A 160 -34.11 -15.91 -8.71
CA GLN A 160 -34.74 -14.70 -8.17
C GLN A 160 -33.73 -13.55 -8.07
N ARG A 161 -34.18 -12.32 -8.35
CA ARG A 161 -33.33 -11.12 -8.37
C ARG A 161 -32.64 -10.83 -7.04
N GLU A 162 -33.21 -11.29 -5.94
CA GLU A 162 -32.66 -11.12 -4.60
C GLU A 162 -31.38 -11.96 -4.38
N TYR A 163 -31.25 -13.10 -5.07
CA TYR A 163 -30.06 -13.94 -4.99
C TYR A 163 -28.94 -13.52 -5.93
N LEU A 164 -29.20 -12.69 -6.94
CA LEU A 164 -28.20 -12.21 -7.89
C LEU A 164 -27.09 -11.36 -7.26
N HIS A 165 -27.37 -10.66 -6.17
CA HIS A 165 -26.35 -9.90 -5.42
C HIS A 165 -25.48 -10.78 -4.52
N ALA A 166 -25.97 -11.98 -4.18
CA ALA A 166 -25.27 -12.93 -3.32
C ALA A 166 -24.43 -13.95 -4.10
N ILE A 167 -24.55 -13.96 -5.44
CA ILE A 167 -23.80 -14.78 -6.39
C ILE A 167 -22.67 -13.92 -6.96
#